data_AF-A0A024GWE8-F1
#
_entry.id   AF-A0A024GWE8-F1
#
_cell.length_a   1.000
_cell.length_b   1.000
_cell.length_c   1.000
_cell.angle_alpha   90.00
_cell.angle_beta   90.00
_cell.angle_gamma   90.00
#
_symmetry.space_group_name_H-M   'P 1'
#
loop_
_entity.id
_entity.type
_entity.pdbx_description
1 polymer ?
#
loop_
_entity_poly.entity_id
_entity_poly.type
_entity_poly.pdbx_seq_one_letter_code
_entity_poly.pdbx_strand_id
1 'polypeptide(L)'
;MFASIDEFASQVGNDLGSADGPVITQAMIDEFAALTGSDDWIHTDPVRAESSRFGGTLVHADLVLSMIPRLIDRIFKVEGVTLGLIYGSERVRITRPIPVNSRLRLHASMLDATDKGDGTRVTLKIVVTLDDLVQPVVIAEPVYWYSNAPEHGQEVAEPAPADTAVLVERVVTMFQEAIPSERGATLEDQREGFEAVLAQLPVRHEASVTAATYGGVEGYWVQAAGASEHRIGLMLHGGGYVMGSAKGYCAFAAEVSRAIDARVFVVEYRLAPEHPFPAAVQDARHVLAAAINEVGARSCFVIGDSAGGGLILSSLVELHRVGAPVPSSIVLVSPLVDLTVSNPSFEELAGIDPLCGQTGTRRNAALYLDGQGPEEAPAAFPMLLDLSWLPPTLLLVGSREVLRDDSRNLAAKLRREGVHVEYKEYADMVHVWPLFASFLPQGQQALEEIGAFVRTQVSNQLSPTSQSSEA
;
A
#
# COMPACT_ATOMS: atom_id res chain seq x y z
N MET A 1 -20.97 -22.65 -21.41
CA MET A 1 -21.31 -21.92 -20.16
C MET A 1 -22.20 -22.85 -19.39
N PHE A 2 -21.84 -23.13 -18.13
CA PHE A 2 -22.54 -24.04 -17.24
C PHE A 2 -23.09 -23.22 -16.08
N ALA A 3 -24.34 -23.43 -15.69
CA ALA A 3 -25.04 -22.64 -14.68
C ALA A 3 -24.65 -23.03 -13.23
N SER A 4 -23.92 -24.14 -13.04
CA SER A 4 -23.42 -24.57 -11.74
C SER A 4 -22.21 -25.50 -11.84
N ILE A 5 -21.51 -25.68 -10.72
CA ILE A 5 -20.46 -26.71 -10.57
C ILE A 5 -21.03 -28.11 -10.83
N ASP A 6 -22.26 -28.41 -10.39
CA ASP A 6 -22.89 -29.72 -10.62
C ASP A 6 -23.18 -29.99 -12.10
N GLU A 7 -23.65 -28.98 -12.84
CA GLU A 7 -23.85 -29.08 -14.30
C GLU A 7 -22.51 -29.29 -15.02
N PHE A 8 -21.47 -28.58 -14.60
CA PHE A 8 -20.12 -28.77 -15.13
C PHE A 8 -19.56 -30.16 -14.81
N ALA A 9 -19.68 -30.61 -13.56
CA ALA A 9 -19.27 -31.94 -13.11
C ALA A 9 -20.05 -33.06 -13.82
N SER A 10 -21.30 -32.82 -14.22
CA SER A 10 -22.08 -33.80 -15.01
C SER A 10 -21.47 -34.09 -16.41
N GLN A 11 -20.49 -33.31 -16.86
CA GLN A 11 -19.82 -33.50 -18.15
C GLN A 11 -18.70 -34.55 -18.15
N VAL A 12 -18.47 -35.32 -17.08
CA VAL A 12 -17.42 -36.37 -17.05
C VAL A 12 -17.50 -37.29 -18.29
N GLY A 13 -16.42 -37.31 -19.08
CA GLY A 13 -16.31 -38.06 -20.33
C GLY A 13 -16.72 -37.29 -21.60
N ASN A 14 -17.31 -36.10 -21.49
CA ASN A 14 -17.75 -35.28 -22.62
C ASN A 14 -16.69 -34.26 -23.07
N ASP A 15 -16.85 -33.80 -24.30
CA ASP A 15 -16.14 -32.64 -24.85
C ASP A 15 -16.64 -31.34 -24.23
N LEU A 16 -15.73 -30.40 -23.97
CA LEU A 16 -16.03 -29.05 -23.50
C LEU A 16 -15.81 -27.99 -24.59
N GLY A 17 -15.08 -28.33 -25.68
CA GLY A 17 -14.88 -27.48 -26.84
C GLY A 17 -13.42 -27.09 -27.09
N SER A 18 -13.20 -26.03 -27.89
CA SER A 18 -11.88 -25.58 -28.32
C SER A 18 -11.77 -24.05 -28.47
N ALA A 19 -10.56 -23.51 -28.30
CA ALA A 19 -10.25 -22.09 -28.45
C ALA A 19 -8.91 -21.83 -29.17
N ASP A 20 -8.89 -20.82 -30.03
CA ASP A 20 -7.69 -20.37 -30.76
C ASP A 20 -6.88 -19.38 -29.92
N GLY A 21 -5.60 -19.67 -29.73
CA GLY A 21 -4.68 -18.86 -28.95
C GLY A 21 -3.94 -17.77 -29.72
N PRO A 22 -3.01 -17.07 -29.05
CA PRO A 22 -2.11 -16.13 -29.69
C PRO A 22 -1.13 -16.85 -30.63
N VAL A 23 -0.54 -16.06 -31.53
CA VAL A 23 0.71 -16.45 -32.20
C VAL A 23 1.85 -16.20 -31.21
N ILE A 24 2.69 -17.20 -30.97
CA ILE A 24 3.80 -17.07 -30.01
C ILE A 24 4.99 -16.42 -30.72
N THR A 25 5.21 -15.14 -30.46
CA THR A 25 6.29 -14.36 -31.08
C THR A 25 7.63 -14.57 -30.37
N GLN A 26 8.75 -14.21 -31.01
CA GLN A 26 10.06 -14.26 -30.38
C GLN A 26 10.11 -13.41 -29.09
N ALA A 27 9.51 -12.21 -29.10
CA ALA A 27 9.46 -11.35 -27.91
C ALA A 27 8.81 -12.03 -26.70
N MET A 28 7.76 -12.82 -26.89
CA MET A 28 7.12 -13.59 -25.82
C MET A 28 8.03 -14.72 -25.28
N ILE A 29 8.88 -15.29 -26.14
CA ILE A 29 9.88 -16.29 -25.75
C ILE A 29 10.98 -15.61 -24.93
N ASP A 30 11.49 -14.46 -25.40
CA ASP A 30 12.55 -13.70 -24.75
C ASP A 30 12.11 -13.14 -23.38
N GLU A 31 10.89 -12.60 -23.26
CA GLU A 31 10.30 -12.15 -22.00
C GLU A 31 10.16 -13.31 -21.00
N PHE A 32 9.72 -14.49 -21.46
CA PHE A 32 9.60 -15.68 -20.60
C PHE A 32 10.97 -16.23 -20.18
N ALA A 33 11.96 -16.23 -21.08
CA ALA A 33 13.34 -16.60 -20.78
C ALA A 33 13.94 -15.66 -19.72
N ALA A 34 13.75 -14.34 -19.86
CA ALA A 34 14.21 -13.34 -18.90
C ALA A 34 13.52 -13.48 -17.52
N LEU A 35 12.23 -13.80 -17.49
CA LEU A 35 11.47 -14.03 -16.25
C LEU A 35 11.91 -15.31 -15.52
N THR A 36 12.22 -16.38 -16.27
CA THR A 36 12.49 -17.71 -15.70
C THR A 36 13.97 -18.05 -15.55
N GLY A 37 14.86 -17.26 -16.14
CA GLY A 37 16.29 -17.58 -16.26
C GLY A 37 16.57 -18.73 -17.25
N SER A 38 15.61 -19.11 -18.10
CA SER A 38 15.78 -20.15 -19.12
C SER A 38 16.33 -19.54 -20.41
N ASP A 39 17.61 -19.19 -20.42
CA ASP A 39 18.27 -18.44 -21.51
C ASP A 39 18.87 -19.33 -22.63
N ASP A 40 18.55 -20.62 -22.63
CA ASP A 40 19.02 -21.61 -23.60
C ASP A 40 18.85 -21.13 -25.06
N TRP A 41 19.97 -21.09 -25.80
CA TRP A 41 20.07 -20.52 -27.16
C TRP A 41 19.03 -21.01 -28.17
N ILE A 42 18.47 -22.21 -27.98
CA ILE A 42 17.43 -22.75 -28.88
C ILE A 42 16.08 -22.01 -28.74
N HIS A 43 15.91 -21.26 -27.65
CA HIS A 43 14.77 -20.39 -27.39
C HIS A 43 15.08 -18.92 -27.73
N THR A 44 16.27 -18.44 -27.35
CA THR A 44 16.61 -16.99 -27.29
C THR A 44 17.53 -16.48 -28.40
N ASP A 45 18.12 -17.34 -29.23
CA ASP A 45 19.04 -16.94 -30.31
C ASP A 45 18.51 -17.34 -31.70
N PRO A 46 17.70 -16.49 -32.37
CA PRO A 46 17.16 -16.74 -33.69
C PRO A 46 18.22 -17.09 -34.76
N VAL A 47 19.37 -16.42 -34.73
CA VAL A 47 20.42 -16.58 -35.75
C VAL A 47 21.08 -17.95 -35.62
N ARG A 48 21.37 -18.38 -34.39
CA ARG A 48 21.94 -19.71 -34.15
C ARG A 48 20.89 -20.81 -34.33
N ALA A 49 19.63 -20.56 -33.95
CA ALA A 49 18.54 -21.51 -34.09
C ALA A 49 18.14 -21.79 -35.55
N GLU A 50 18.26 -20.81 -36.45
CA GLU A 50 18.08 -20.98 -37.91
C GLU A 50 19.03 -22.05 -38.48
N SER A 51 20.28 -22.09 -38.00
CA SER A 51 21.27 -23.11 -38.40
C SER A 51 21.03 -24.51 -37.82
N SER A 52 20.06 -24.65 -36.90
CA SER A 52 19.76 -25.91 -36.22
C SER A 52 18.89 -26.84 -37.07
N ARG A 53 18.77 -28.11 -36.65
CA ARG A 53 17.83 -29.08 -37.26
C ARG A 53 16.35 -28.69 -37.20
N PHE A 54 16.01 -27.60 -36.50
CA PHE A 54 14.65 -27.09 -36.34
C PHE A 54 14.36 -25.86 -37.22
N GLY A 55 15.38 -25.25 -37.83
CA GLY A 55 15.22 -24.12 -38.77
C GLY A 55 14.74 -22.80 -38.15
N GLY A 56 14.79 -22.67 -36.82
CA GLY A 56 14.34 -21.51 -36.07
C GLY A 56 14.27 -21.81 -34.57
N THR A 57 13.95 -20.79 -33.78
CA THR A 57 13.77 -20.92 -32.32
C THR A 57 12.56 -21.78 -31.98
N LEU A 58 12.65 -22.43 -30.82
CA LEU A 58 11.57 -23.21 -30.22
C LEU A 58 10.95 -22.44 -29.07
N VAL A 59 9.65 -22.63 -28.86
CA VAL A 59 8.93 -22.09 -27.70
C VAL A 59 9.24 -22.93 -26.46
N HIS A 60 9.37 -22.30 -25.29
CA HIS A 60 9.41 -23.01 -24.00
C HIS A 60 8.11 -23.81 -23.80
N ALA A 61 8.24 -25.07 -23.42
CA ALA A 61 7.08 -25.90 -23.06
C ALA A 61 6.21 -25.24 -21.98
N ASP A 62 6.85 -24.69 -20.95
CA ASP A 62 6.19 -24.07 -19.80
C ASP A 62 5.52 -22.73 -20.12
N LEU A 63 5.98 -22.03 -21.17
CA LEU A 63 5.27 -20.87 -21.73
C LEU A 63 3.94 -21.29 -22.40
N VAL A 64 3.86 -22.47 -22.99
CA VAL A 64 2.60 -23.01 -23.53
C VAL A 64 1.68 -23.50 -22.39
N LEU A 65 2.24 -24.10 -21.34
CA LEU A 65 1.48 -24.50 -20.15
C LEU A 65 0.89 -23.30 -19.40
N SER A 66 1.64 -22.21 -19.24
CA SER A 66 1.17 -21.00 -18.55
C SER A 66 0.05 -20.25 -19.32
N MET A 67 -0.10 -20.51 -20.63
CA MET A 67 -1.22 -19.98 -21.42
C MET A 67 -2.52 -20.79 -21.29
N ILE A 68 -2.47 -22.06 -20.85
CA ILE A 68 -3.64 -22.96 -20.76
C ILE A 68 -4.82 -22.32 -20.01
N PRO A 69 -4.66 -21.68 -18.83
CA PRO A 69 -5.79 -21.12 -18.08
C PRO A 69 -6.55 -20.05 -18.89
N ARG A 70 -5.81 -19.08 -19.47
CA ARG A 70 -6.36 -17.99 -20.29
C ARG A 70 -7.05 -18.45 -21.57
N LEU A 71 -6.73 -19.66 -22.05
CA LEU A 71 -7.36 -20.29 -23.21
C LEU A 71 -8.59 -21.11 -22.81
N ILE A 72 -8.61 -21.72 -21.62
CA ILE A 72 -9.78 -22.40 -21.05
C ILE A 72 -10.93 -21.42 -20.79
N ASP A 73 -10.63 -20.20 -20.30
CA ASP A 73 -11.62 -19.11 -20.11
C ASP A 73 -12.39 -18.72 -21.39
N ARG A 74 -11.87 -19.12 -22.57
CA ARG A 74 -12.47 -18.88 -23.89
C ARG A 74 -13.27 -20.08 -24.41
N ILE A 75 -13.18 -21.24 -23.77
CA ILE A 75 -13.93 -22.45 -24.10
C ILE A 75 -15.21 -22.50 -23.28
N PHE A 76 -15.09 -22.38 -21.95
CA PHE A 76 -16.22 -22.45 -21.05
C PHE A 76 -16.09 -21.47 -19.88
N LYS A 77 -17.22 -21.27 -19.19
CA LYS A 77 -17.33 -20.63 -17.89
C LYS A 77 -18.31 -21.44 -17.06
N VAL A 78 -18.07 -21.49 -15.75
CA VAL A 78 -18.92 -22.15 -14.77
C VAL A 78 -19.45 -21.07 -13.83
N GLU A 79 -20.77 -20.92 -13.74
CA GLU A 79 -21.41 -19.96 -12.86
C GLU A 79 -21.52 -20.53 -11.43
N GLY A 80 -21.60 -19.64 -10.44
CA GLY A 80 -21.67 -20.02 -9.03
C GLY A 80 -20.38 -20.58 -8.43
N VAL A 81 -19.27 -20.60 -9.19
CA VAL A 81 -17.92 -20.80 -8.64
C VAL A 81 -17.50 -19.54 -7.89
N THR A 82 -17.08 -19.72 -6.64
CA THR A 82 -16.37 -18.73 -5.85
C THR A 82 -14.86 -18.91 -6.11
N LEU A 83 -14.28 -20.00 -5.61
CA LEU A 83 -12.86 -20.30 -5.76
C LEU A 83 -12.58 -21.25 -6.94
N GLY A 84 -11.68 -20.83 -7.83
CA GLY A 84 -11.10 -21.64 -8.89
C GLY A 84 -9.57 -21.69 -8.81
N LEU A 85 -8.98 -22.80 -8.33
CA LEU A 85 -7.52 -22.97 -8.24
C LEU A 85 -7.01 -24.07 -9.15
N ILE A 86 -5.80 -23.90 -9.69
CA ILE A 86 -5.03 -25.00 -10.30
C ILE A 86 -4.15 -25.60 -9.21
N TYR A 87 -4.52 -26.79 -8.75
CA TYR A 87 -3.81 -27.49 -7.67
C TYR A 87 -2.63 -28.34 -8.17
N GLY A 88 -2.45 -28.43 -9.49
CA GLY A 88 -1.34 -29.13 -10.14
C GLY A 88 -1.76 -29.76 -11.47
N SER A 89 -1.10 -30.84 -11.85
CA SER A 89 -1.47 -31.67 -13.01
C SER A 89 -1.07 -33.11 -12.72
N GLU A 90 -1.99 -34.06 -12.94
CA GLU A 90 -1.68 -35.50 -12.82
C GLU A 90 -0.71 -35.95 -13.93
N ARG A 91 -0.75 -35.24 -15.07
CA ARG A 91 0.08 -35.54 -16.23
C ARG A 91 0.39 -34.29 -17.04
N VAL A 92 1.63 -34.18 -17.49
CA VAL A 92 2.03 -33.28 -18.57
C VAL A 92 2.91 -34.05 -19.54
N ARG A 93 2.69 -33.87 -20.83
CA ARG A 93 3.54 -34.43 -21.89
C ARG A 93 3.67 -33.45 -23.04
N ILE A 94 4.91 -33.03 -23.27
CA ILE A 94 5.31 -32.34 -24.50
C ILE A 94 5.62 -33.43 -25.53
N THR A 95 4.82 -33.49 -26.59
CA THR A 95 4.88 -34.58 -27.59
C THR A 95 5.76 -34.23 -28.78
N ARG A 96 5.97 -32.94 -29.07
CA ARG A 96 6.78 -32.43 -30.19
C ARG A 96 7.38 -31.06 -29.84
N PRO A 97 8.50 -30.66 -30.45
CA PRO A 97 8.96 -29.26 -30.45
C PRO A 97 7.90 -28.32 -31.04
N ILE A 98 7.86 -27.09 -30.53
CA ILE A 98 6.92 -26.05 -30.96
C ILE A 98 7.74 -24.89 -31.55
N PRO A 99 7.69 -24.63 -32.87
CA PRO A 99 8.43 -23.51 -33.48
C PRO A 99 7.90 -22.14 -33.05
N VAL A 100 8.78 -21.13 -33.05
CA VAL A 100 8.37 -19.72 -32.98
C VAL A 100 7.37 -19.35 -34.08
N ASN A 101 6.53 -18.36 -33.83
CA ASN A 101 5.41 -17.92 -34.67
C ASN A 101 4.31 -18.96 -34.92
N SER A 102 4.31 -20.08 -34.17
CA SER A 102 3.17 -20.99 -34.15
C SER A 102 1.96 -20.35 -33.45
N ARG A 103 0.76 -20.52 -34.01
CA ARG A 103 -0.49 -20.28 -33.28
C ARG A 103 -0.90 -21.54 -32.54
N LEU A 104 -1.29 -21.40 -31.28
CA LEU A 104 -1.88 -22.48 -30.48
C LEU A 104 -3.37 -22.64 -30.79
N ARG A 105 -3.86 -23.88 -30.79
CA ARG A 105 -5.27 -24.21 -30.60
C ARG A 105 -5.39 -25.17 -29.42
N LEU A 106 -6.25 -24.84 -28.47
CA LEU A 106 -6.49 -25.65 -27.27
C LEU A 106 -7.84 -26.34 -27.38
N HIS A 107 -7.89 -27.64 -27.07
CA HIS A 107 -9.10 -28.44 -26.94
C HIS A 107 -9.19 -28.98 -25.51
N ALA A 108 -10.39 -28.95 -24.90
CA ALA A 108 -10.62 -29.38 -23.52
C ALA A 108 -11.75 -30.42 -23.45
N SER A 109 -11.57 -31.48 -22.66
CA SER A 109 -12.63 -32.42 -22.31
C SER A 109 -12.57 -32.76 -20.82
N MET A 110 -13.69 -33.14 -20.21
CA MET A 110 -13.74 -33.50 -18.78
C MET A 110 -13.27 -34.95 -18.57
N LEU A 111 -12.30 -35.19 -17.68
CA LEU A 111 -11.86 -36.56 -17.32
C LEU A 111 -12.50 -37.06 -16.02
N ASP A 112 -12.52 -36.23 -15.00
CA ASP A 112 -12.99 -36.58 -13.66
C ASP A 112 -13.55 -35.33 -12.97
N ALA A 113 -14.58 -35.51 -12.16
CA ALA A 113 -15.10 -34.50 -11.25
C ALA A 113 -15.54 -35.20 -9.96
N THR A 114 -14.77 -34.98 -8.89
CA THR A 114 -15.00 -35.60 -7.59
C THR A 114 -15.30 -34.53 -6.54
N ASP A 115 -16.55 -34.51 -6.06
CA ASP A 115 -16.96 -33.74 -4.88
C ASP A 115 -16.19 -34.21 -3.62
N LYS A 116 -15.74 -33.25 -2.80
CA LYS A 116 -15.05 -33.45 -1.53
C LYS A 116 -15.79 -32.87 -0.32
N GLY A 117 -16.93 -32.21 -0.54
CA GLY A 117 -17.79 -31.62 0.49
C GLY A 117 -17.59 -30.11 0.69
N ASP A 118 -16.35 -29.63 0.57
CA ASP A 118 -15.97 -28.20 0.59
C ASP A 118 -15.59 -27.65 -0.80
N GLY A 119 -15.64 -28.51 -1.82
CA GLY A 119 -15.44 -28.18 -3.23
C GLY A 119 -15.32 -29.43 -4.10
N THR A 120 -15.38 -29.23 -5.41
CA THR A 120 -15.26 -30.26 -6.43
C THR A 120 -13.88 -30.22 -7.06
N ARG A 121 -13.12 -31.30 -6.90
CA ARG A 121 -11.86 -31.51 -7.61
C ARG A 121 -12.17 -31.98 -9.03
N VAL A 122 -11.79 -31.18 -10.03
CA VAL A 122 -11.99 -31.46 -11.46
C VAL A 122 -10.66 -31.77 -12.12
N THR A 123 -10.61 -32.83 -12.92
CA THR A 123 -9.48 -33.12 -13.81
C THR A 123 -9.92 -32.95 -15.25
N LEU A 124 -9.26 -32.06 -15.99
CA LEU A 124 -9.52 -31.86 -17.42
C LEU A 124 -8.47 -32.60 -18.25
N LYS A 125 -8.81 -32.98 -19.47
CA LYS A 125 -7.84 -33.32 -20.51
C LYS A 125 -7.69 -32.14 -21.44
N ILE A 126 -6.51 -31.58 -21.46
CA ILE A 126 -6.13 -30.49 -22.35
C ILE A 126 -5.24 -31.04 -23.45
N VAL A 127 -5.62 -30.77 -24.69
CA VAL A 127 -4.89 -31.15 -25.89
C VAL A 127 -4.59 -29.87 -26.66
N VAL A 128 -3.32 -29.52 -26.79
CA VAL A 128 -2.88 -28.35 -27.55
C VAL A 128 -2.31 -28.81 -28.89
N THR A 129 -2.85 -28.25 -29.96
CA THR A 129 -2.43 -28.40 -31.36
C THR A 129 -1.94 -27.06 -31.90
N LEU A 130 -1.41 -27.05 -33.12
CA LEU A 130 -1.05 -25.83 -33.85
C LEU A 130 -1.97 -25.69 -35.07
N ASP A 131 -2.14 -24.47 -35.61
CA ASP A 131 -3.05 -24.21 -36.76
C ASP A 131 -2.86 -25.22 -37.92
N ASP A 132 -1.60 -25.48 -38.30
CA ASP A 132 -1.24 -26.39 -39.40
C ASP A 132 -1.00 -27.85 -38.96
N LEU A 133 -1.19 -28.18 -37.68
CA LEU A 133 -0.80 -29.48 -37.11
C LEU A 133 -1.90 -30.09 -36.21
N VAL A 134 -2.63 -31.06 -36.77
CA VAL A 134 -3.70 -31.81 -36.06
C VAL A 134 -3.14 -32.70 -34.93
N GLN A 135 -1.87 -33.12 -34.99
CA GLN A 135 -1.26 -33.89 -33.90
C GLN A 135 -0.93 -32.99 -32.70
N PRO A 136 -1.15 -33.47 -31.46
CA PRO A 136 -0.86 -32.67 -30.28
C PRO A 136 0.63 -32.34 -30.15
N VAL A 137 0.90 -31.15 -29.63
CA VAL A 137 2.22 -30.70 -29.17
C VAL A 137 2.33 -30.71 -27.64
N VAL A 138 1.21 -30.48 -26.94
CA VAL A 138 1.08 -30.65 -25.49
C VAL A 138 -0.17 -31.47 -25.18
N ILE A 139 -0.04 -32.42 -24.27
CA ILE A 139 -1.15 -33.08 -23.59
C ILE A 139 -0.96 -32.84 -22.10
N ALA A 140 -1.93 -32.21 -21.45
CA ALA A 140 -1.91 -31.95 -20.01
C ALA A 140 -3.20 -32.45 -19.37
N GLU A 141 -3.10 -32.94 -18.14
CA GLU A 141 -4.21 -33.38 -17.31
C GLU A 141 -4.23 -32.53 -16.02
N PRO A 142 -4.51 -31.20 -16.13
CA PRO A 142 -4.53 -30.28 -15.00
C PRO A 142 -5.66 -30.58 -14.03
N VAL A 143 -5.36 -30.41 -12.74
CA VAL A 143 -6.30 -30.58 -11.64
C VAL A 143 -6.73 -29.20 -11.16
N TYR A 144 -8.01 -28.94 -11.29
CA TYR A 144 -8.69 -27.77 -10.77
C TYR A 144 -9.40 -28.10 -9.46
N TRP A 145 -9.45 -27.12 -8.57
CA TRP A 145 -10.39 -27.07 -7.46
C TRP A 145 -11.44 -26.01 -7.76
N TYR A 146 -12.70 -26.41 -7.83
CA TYR A 146 -13.84 -25.51 -7.96
C TYR A 146 -14.67 -25.59 -6.68
N SER A 147 -14.83 -24.49 -5.96
CA SER A 147 -15.78 -24.40 -4.86
C SER A 147 -16.90 -23.42 -5.16
N ASN A 148 -18.09 -23.72 -4.66
CA ASN A 148 -19.22 -22.80 -4.50
C ASN A 148 -19.53 -22.57 -3.01
N ALA A 149 -18.76 -23.18 -2.09
CA ALA A 149 -18.75 -22.73 -0.72
C ALA A 149 -18.31 -21.26 -0.72
N PRO A 150 -18.90 -20.39 0.10
CA PRO A 150 -18.53 -18.98 0.11
C PRO A 150 -17.02 -18.85 0.37
N GLU A 151 -16.30 -18.28 -0.61
CA GLU A 151 -14.99 -17.72 -0.34
C GLU A 151 -15.11 -16.68 0.79
N HIS A 152 -14.00 -16.42 1.48
CA HIS A 152 -13.91 -15.27 2.39
C HIS A 152 -13.80 -13.95 1.58
N GLY A 153 -14.86 -13.62 0.81
CA GLY A 153 -14.88 -12.58 -0.23
C GLY A 153 -14.11 -13.02 -1.50
N GLN A 154 -14.45 -12.60 -2.73
CA GLN A 154 -15.09 -11.34 -3.15
C GLN A 154 -15.94 -11.55 -4.43
N GLU A 155 -16.77 -10.67 -5.02
CA GLU A 155 -17.07 -9.22 -4.89
C GLU A 155 -16.59 -8.48 -3.64
N VAL A 156 -16.03 -7.28 -3.83
CA VAL A 156 -15.45 -6.46 -2.75
C VAL A 156 -16.52 -5.74 -1.91
N ALA A 157 -17.53 -6.49 -1.49
CA ALA A 157 -17.92 -6.45 -0.10
C ALA A 157 -16.69 -6.83 0.74
N GLU A 158 -16.51 -6.17 1.88
CA GLU A 158 -15.41 -6.43 2.78
C GLU A 158 -15.33 -7.93 3.14
N PRO A 159 -14.12 -8.50 3.37
CA PRO A 159 -14.06 -9.80 4.00
C PRO A 159 -14.85 -9.74 5.30
N ALA A 160 -15.68 -10.75 5.58
CA ALA A 160 -16.25 -10.92 6.92
C ALA A 160 -15.09 -10.80 7.91
N PRO A 161 -15.11 -9.82 8.83
CA PRO A 161 -13.88 -9.28 9.38
C PRO A 161 -13.09 -10.40 10.01
N ALA A 162 -11.90 -10.68 9.47
CA ALA A 162 -10.87 -11.35 10.24
C ALA A 162 -10.80 -10.56 11.55
N ASP A 163 -11.00 -11.26 12.68
CA ASP A 163 -11.25 -10.63 13.97
C ASP A 163 -10.27 -9.47 14.11
N THR A 164 -10.79 -8.28 14.41
CA THR A 164 -9.97 -7.07 14.43
C THR A 164 -8.81 -7.25 15.41
N ALA A 165 -9.01 -8.04 16.48
CA ALA A 165 -7.93 -8.47 17.36
C ALA A 165 -6.84 -9.29 16.63
N VAL A 166 -7.18 -10.22 15.73
CA VAL A 166 -6.23 -11.03 14.94
C VAL A 166 -5.48 -10.19 13.89
N LEU A 167 -6.17 -9.26 13.22
CA LEU A 167 -5.49 -8.36 12.27
C LEU A 167 -4.57 -7.36 12.98
N VAL A 168 -4.98 -6.85 14.14
CA VAL A 168 -4.12 -6.06 15.02
C VAL A 168 -2.95 -6.90 15.53
N GLU A 169 -3.16 -8.15 15.96
CA GLU A 169 -2.09 -9.05 16.40
C GLU A 169 -1.09 -9.37 15.28
N ARG A 170 -1.53 -9.41 14.01
CA ARG A 170 -0.62 -9.48 12.86
C ARG A 170 0.25 -8.22 12.77
N VAL A 171 -0.31 -7.02 12.96
CA VAL A 171 0.48 -5.77 13.02
C VAL A 171 1.48 -5.81 14.17
N VAL A 172 1.03 -6.22 15.37
CA VAL A 172 1.90 -6.44 16.54
C VAL A 172 3.08 -7.34 16.20
N THR A 173 2.80 -8.51 15.62
CA THR A 173 3.79 -9.51 15.24
C THR A 173 4.80 -8.95 14.24
N MET A 174 4.34 -8.27 13.19
CA MET A 174 5.23 -7.68 12.16
C MET A 174 6.27 -6.73 12.76
N PHE A 175 5.91 -5.91 13.75
CA PHE A 175 6.86 -5.01 14.42
C PHE A 175 7.74 -5.73 15.44
N GLN A 176 7.20 -6.66 16.22
CA GLN A 176 7.97 -7.41 17.22
C GLN A 176 9.02 -8.33 16.60
N GLU A 177 8.76 -8.89 15.41
CA GLU A 177 9.70 -9.72 14.68
C GLU A 177 10.76 -8.89 13.93
N ALA A 178 10.36 -7.75 13.35
CA ALA A 178 11.27 -6.94 12.52
C ALA A 178 12.10 -5.92 13.31
N ILE A 179 11.54 -5.29 14.36
CA ILE A 179 12.21 -4.24 15.13
C ILE A 179 12.75 -4.84 16.43
N PRO A 180 14.07 -5.11 16.53
CA PRO A 180 14.62 -5.77 17.70
C PRO A 180 14.49 -4.91 18.97
N SER A 181 14.08 -5.56 20.06
CA SER A 181 13.85 -4.92 21.36
C SER A 181 15.09 -4.18 21.88
N GLU A 182 14.87 -3.15 22.71
CA GLU A 182 15.93 -2.25 23.24
C GLU A 182 17.11 -2.94 23.93
N ARG A 183 16.99 -4.21 24.33
CA ARG A 183 18.07 -4.98 24.97
C ARG A 183 19.08 -5.50 23.94
N GLY A 184 19.95 -4.61 23.49
CA GLY A 184 21.15 -4.93 22.69
C GLY A 184 21.06 -4.52 21.23
N ALA A 185 19.90 -4.07 20.75
CA ALA A 185 19.75 -3.46 19.44
C ALA A 185 20.42 -2.07 19.39
N THR A 186 21.11 -1.79 18.30
CA THR A 186 21.59 -0.45 17.94
C THR A 186 20.47 0.38 17.30
N LEU A 187 20.69 1.68 17.10
CA LEU A 187 19.74 2.51 16.33
C LEU A 187 19.65 2.05 14.87
N GLU A 188 20.73 1.53 14.30
CA GLU A 188 20.74 1.05 12.92
C GLU A 188 19.91 -0.22 12.75
N ASP A 189 20.01 -1.18 13.69
CA ASP A 189 19.15 -2.38 13.70
C ASP A 189 17.65 -1.99 13.78
N GLN A 190 17.33 -0.88 14.45
CA GLN A 190 15.96 -0.36 14.53
C GLN A 190 15.52 0.36 13.25
N ARG A 191 16.43 1.04 12.54
CA ARG A 191 16.18 1.63 11.22
C ARG A 191 15.94 0.53 10.18
N GLU A 192 16.82 -0.46 10.11
CA GLU A 192 16.67 -1.62 9.22
C GLU A 192 15.37 -2.38 9.50
N GLY A 193 15.06 -2.62 10.78
CA GLY A 193 13.82 -3.28 11.20
C GLY A 193 12.56 -2.51 10.80
N PHE A 194 12.54 -1.19 10.98
CA PHE A 194 11.39 -0.35 10.60
C PHE A 194 11.21 -0.31 9.06
N GLU A 195 12.28 -0.20 8.29
CA GLU A 195 12.24 -0.32 6.82
C GLU A 195 11.77 -1.71 6.37
N ALA A 196 12.16 -2.78 7.08
CA ALA A 196 11.69 -4.14 6.80
C ALA A 196 10.18 -4.32 7.06
N VAL A 197 9.58 -3.56 8.00
CA VAL A 197 8.12 -3.49 8.15
C VAL A 197 7.49 -2.75 6.96
N LEU A 198 8.00 -1.56 6.62
CA LEU A 198 7.45 -0.73 5.54
C LEU A 198 7.50 -1.45 4.18
N ALA A 199 8.59 -2.18 3.90
CA ALA A 199 8.77 -2.96 2.68
C ALA A 199 7.77 -4.14 2.53
N GLN A 200 7.10 -4.58 3.60
CA GLN A 200 6.07 -5.62 3.55
C GLN A 200 4.67 -5.09 3.20
N LEU A 201 4.49 -3.76 3.13
CA LEU A 201 3.19 -3.14 2.85
C LEU A 201 2.93 -3.09 1.34
N PRO A 202 1.98 -3.86 0.79
CA PRO A 202 1.73 -3.85 -0.64
C PRO A 202 0.99 -2.58 -1.06
N VAL A 203 1.41 -2.01 -2.18
CA VAL A 203 0.67 -0.98 -2.92
C VAL A 203 -0.59 -1.64 -3.49
N ARG A 204 -1.79 -1.22 -3.06
CA ARG A 204 -3.06 -1.78 -3.57
C ARG A 204 -3.51 -1.17 -4.89
N HIS A 205 -3.20 0.10 -5.12
CA HIS A 205 -3.63 0.84 -6.31
C HIS A 205 -2.46 1.40 -7.10
N GLU A 206 -2.58 1.37 -8.44
CA GLU A 206 -1.54 1.87 -9.34
C GLU A 206 -1.23 3.36 -9.07
N ALA A 207 0.04 3.64 -8.81
CA ALA A 207 0.57 4.97 -8.58
C ALA A 207 1.95 5.10 -9.22
N SER A 208 2.25 6.26 -9.80
CA SER A 208 3.62 6.61 -10.19
C SER A 208 4.42 6.98 -8.94
N VAL A 209 5.68 6.56 -8.89
CA VAL A 209 6.63 6.88 -7.81
C VAL A 209 7.92 7.39 -8.45
N THR A 210 8.25 8.65 -8.22
CA THR A 210 9.41 9.33 -8.84
C THR A 210 10.26 10.00 -7.77
N ALA A 211 11.52 9.60 -7.64
CA ALA A 211 12.48 10.30 -6.77
C ALA A 211 12.72 11.73 -7.28
N ALA A 212 12.72 12.71 -6.38
CA ALA A 212 12.93 14.11 -6.74
C ALA A 212 13.41 14.96 -5.55
N THR A 213 14.25 15.95 -5.86
CA THR A 213 14.51 17.08 -4.97
C THR A 213 13.36 18.10 -5.09
N TYR A 214 12.66 18.40 -4.00
CA TYR A 214 11.61 19.42 -3.95
C TYR A 214 11.80 20.36 -2.77
N GLY A 215 11.68 21.68 -3.00
CA GLY A 215 12.07 22.67 -2.00
C GLY A 215 13.56 22.64 -1.59
N GLY A 216 14.41 21.89 -2.31
CA GLY A 216 15.81 21.65 -1.91
C GLY A 216 16.00 20.48 -0.93
N VAL A 217 14.96 19.66 -0.71
CA VAL A 217 14.98 18.44 0.10
C VAL A 217 14.69 17.24 -0.79
N GLU A 218 15.36 16.11 -0.55
CA GLU A 218 15.09 14.87 -1.27
C GLU A 218 13.75 14.24 -0.87
N GLY A 219 13.25 13.32 -1.68
CA GLY A 219 12.00 12.63 -1.42
C GLY A 219 11.42 11.99 -2.66
N TYR A 220 10.13 11.66 -2.60
CA TYR A 220 9.41 10.97 -3.66
C TYR A 220 8.09 11.66 -3.97
N TRP A 221 7.87 11.99 -5.24
CA TRP A 221 6.54 12.24 -5.77
C TRP A 221 5.80 10.92 -5.96
N VAL A 222 4.62 10.81 -5.36
CA VAL A 222 3.72 9.68 -5.46
C VAL A 222 2.36 10.18 -5.95
N GLN A 223 1.86 9.62 -7.05
CA GLN A 223 0.60 10.05 -7.65
C GLN A 223 -0.22 8.84 -8.09
N ALA A 224 -1.34 8.60 -7.42
CA ALA A 224 -2.31 7.57 -7.79
C ALA A 224 -2.93 7.87 -9.17
N ALA A 225 -3.30 6.82 -9.90
CA ALA A 225 -3.93 6.93 -11.21
C ALA A 225 -5.17 7.86 -11.17
N GLY A 226 -5.12 8.95 -11.95
CA GLY A 226 -6.19 9.94 -12.05
C GLY A 226 -6.21 11.03 -10.97
N ALA A 227 -5.30 11.01 -9.99
CA ALA A 227 -5.21 12.05 -8.96
C ALA A 227 -4.73 13.40 -9.52
N SER A 228 -5.27 14.50 -8.99
CA SER A 228 -5.01 15.86 -9.47
C SER A 228 -3.55 16.32 -9.31
N GLU A 229 -2.96 16.85 -10.39
CA GLU A 229 -1.65 17.52 -10.38
C GLU A 229 -1.70 18.96 -9.86
N HIS A 230 -2.90 19.57 -9.77
CA HIS A 230 -3.10 20.94 -9.31
C HIS A 230 -3.26 21.05 -7.78
N ARG A 231 -3.00 19.95 -7.08
CA ARG A 231 -3.07 19.82 -5.63
C ARG A 231 -1.83 19.08 -5.14
N ILE A 232 -1.30 19.50 -3.99
CA ILE A 232 -0.11 18.88 -3.39
C ILE A 232 -0.46 18.47 -1.95
N GLY A 233 -0.42 17.18 -1.69
CA GLY A 233 -0.26 16.65 -0.34
C GLY A 233 1.22 16.59 0.01
N LEU A 234 1.60 16.96 1.23
CA LEU A 234 2.92 16.72 1.78
C LEU A 234 2.82 15.66 2.88
N MET A 235 3.66 14.63 2.80
CA MET A 235 3.71 13.56 3.80
C MET A 235 5.00 13.66 4.61
N LEU A 236 4.85 13.93 5.91
CA LEU A 236 5.94 13.87 6.88
C LEU A 236 5.80 12.55 7.65
N HIS A 237 6.72 11.62 7.43
CA HIS A 237 6.63 10.27 7.98
C HIS A 237 6.87 10.20 9.50
N GLY A 238 6.43 9.12 10.12
CA GLY A 238 6.75 8.74 11.50
C GLY A 238 8.15 8.18 11.66
N GLY A 239 8.38 7.52 12.82
CA GLY A 239 9.70 6.98 13.19
C GLY A 239 10.46 7.81 14.24
N GLY A 240 9.75 8.48 15.16
CA GLY A 240 10.35 9.08 16.35
C GLY A 240 11.44 10.12 16.09
N TYR A 241 11.47 10.76 14.91
CA TYR A 241 12.54 11.65 14.41
C TYR A 241 13.92 10.99 14.21
N VAL A 242 14.04 9.66 14.33
CA VAL A 242 15.33 8.92 14.29
C VAL A 242 15.37 7.77 13.28
N MET A 243 14.23 7.33 12.74
CA MET A 243 14.08 6.25 11.76
C MET A 243 12.95 6.55 10.76
N GLY A 244 12.80 5.69 9.75
CA GLY A 244 11.87 5.85 8.64
C GLY A 244 12.48 6.61 7.46
N SER A 245 11.92 6.39 6.28
CA SER A 245 12.31 7.05 5.04
C SER A 245 11.09 7.41 4.19
N ALA A 246 11.28 8.37 3.28
CA ALA A 246 10.26 8.71 2.29
C ALA A 246 10.00 7.54 1.34
N LYS A 247 11.03 6.72 1.05
CA LYS A 247 10.89 5.52 0.20
C LYS A 247 9.96 4.48 0.83
N GLY A 248 10.14 4.16 2.11
CA GLY A 248 9.29 3.21 2.82
C GLY A 248 7.83 3.67 2.90
N TYR A 249 7.59 4.98 3.00
CA TYR A 249 6.25 5.57 3.04
C TYR A 249 5.55 5.69 1.68
N CYS A 250 6.23 5.42 0.55
CA CYS A 250 5.62 5.51 -0.78
C CYS A 250 4.34 4.66 -0.95
N ALA A 251 4.25 3.49 -0.30
CA ALA A 251 3.06 2.64 -0.39
C ALA A 251 1.83 3.27 0.31
N PHE A 252 2.04 3.89 1.47
CA PHE A 252 0.98 4.63 2.17
C PHE A 252 0.64 5.95 1.44
N ALA A 253 1.65 6.62 0.87
CA ALA A 253 1.46 7.82 0.08
C ALA A 253 0.63 7.60 -1.19
N ALA A 254 0.70 6.41 -1.81
CA ALA A 254 -0.16 6.04 -2.94
C ALA A 254 -1.64 5.98 -2.54
N GLU A 255 -1.94 5.34 -1.40
CA GLU A 255 -3.30 5.27 -0.85
C GLU A 255 -3.83 6.64 -0.44
N VAL A 256 -2.99 7.46 0.22
CA VAL A 256 -3.35 8.83 0.57
C VAL A 256 -3.57 9.69 -0.67
N SER A 257 -2.71 9.59 -1.69
CA SER A 257 -2.84 10.33 -2.97
C SER A 257 -4.19 10.06 -3.64
N ARG A 258 -4.60 8.78 -3.69
CA ARG A 258 -5.92 8.36 -4.17
C ARG A 258 -7.05 8.94 -3.30
N ALA A 259 -6.90 8.86 -1.97
CA ALA A 259 -7.93 9.32 -1.04
C ALA A 259 -8.17 10.84 -1.11
N ILE A 260 -7.11 11.65 -1.18
CA ILE A 260 -7.22 13.12 -1.15
C ILE A 260 -7.40 13.77 -2.54
N ASP A 261 -7.28 12.99 -3.63
CA ASP A 261 -7.26 13.49 -5.01
C ASP A 261 -6.19 14.59 -5.20
N ALA A 262 -4.93 14.21 -4.94
CA ALA A 262 -3.75 15.05 -5.14
C ALA A 262 -2.51 14.17 -5.35
N ARG A 263 -1.49 14.69 -6.05
CA ARG A 263 -0.13 14.13 -5.95
C ARG A 263 0.45 14.41 -4.55
N VAL A 264 1.18 13.45 -4.00
CA VAL A 264 1.79 13.53 -2.67
C VAL A 264 3.31 13.60 -2.81
N PHE A 265 3.98 14.54 -2.13
CA PHE A 265 5.42 14.49 -1.93
C PHE A 265 5.74 13.94 -0.55
N VAL A 266 6.43 12.82 -0.50
CA VAL A 266 6.94 12.21 0.74
C VAL A 266 8.33 12.77 0.99
N VAL A 267 8.53 13.40 2.15
CA VAL A 267 9.74 14.18 2.45
C VAL A 267 10.80 13.31 3.12
N GLU A 268 11.99 13.23 2.53
CA GLU A 268 13.17 12.60 3.15
C GLU A 268 13.85 13.63 4.07
N TYR A 269 13.23 13.91 5.21
CA TYR A 269 13.73 14.93 6.15
C TYR A 269 14.89 14.38 7.01
N ARG A 270 15.81 15.25 7.40
CA ARG A 270 17.00 14.85 8.17
C ARG A 270 16.65 14.32 9.57
N LEU A 271 17.21 13.16 9.91
CA LEU A 271 16.97 12.43 11.16
C LEU A 271 18.03 12.69 12.24
N ALA A 272 17.61 12.55 13.50
CA ALA A 272 18.49 12.53 14.66
C ALA A 272 19.07 11.11 14.89
N PRO A 273 20.24 10.98 15.58
CA PRO A 273 21.05 12.04 16.19
C PRO A 273 22.02 12.76 15.23
N GLU A 274 22.14 12.34 13.97
CA GLU A 274 23.04 12.96 12.99
C GLU A 274 22.65 14.44 12.73
N HIS A 275 21.34 14.70 12.76
CA HIS A 275 20.74 16.01 12.54
C HIS A 275 19.60 16.26 13.56
N PRO A 276 19.92 16.72 14.78
CA PRO A 276 18.92 17.04 15.80
C PRO A 276 18.05 18.25 15.41
N PHE A 277 17.04 18.55 16.23
CA PHE A 277 16.22 19.74 16.12
C PHE A 277 17.10 21.00 15.98
N PRO A 278 16.82 21.91 15.02
CA PRO A 278 15.61 21.99 14.19
C PRO A 278 15.76 21.42 12.76
N ALA A 279 16.69 20.50 12.48
CA ALA A 279 17.00 20.08 11.10
C ALA A 279 15.78 19.59 10.30
N ALA A 280 15.03 18.62 10.83
CA ALA A 280 13.78 18.14 10.22
C ALA A 280 12.75 19.26 9.99
N VAL A 281 12.65 20.22 10.91
CA VAL A 281 11.71 21.35 10.83
C VAL A 281 12.10 22.27 9.67
N GLN A 282 13.40 22.54 9.48
CA GLN A 282 13.89 23.34 8.35
C GLN A 282 13.52 22.69 7.02
N ASP A 283 13.72 21.37 6.90
CA ASP A 283 13.47 20.62 5.67
C ASP A 283 11.98 20.64 5.33
N ALA A 284 11.13 20.22 6.26
CA ALA A 284 9.67 20.26 6.09
C ALA A 284 9.16 21.67 5.77
N ARG A 285 9.76 22.73 6.35
CA ARG A 285 9.38 24.12 6.09
C ARG A 285 9.75 24.58 4.67
N HIS A 286 10.87 24.12 4.12
CA HIS A 286 11.24 24.41 2.72
C HIS A 286 10.29 23.73 1.72
N VAL A 287 9.92 22.48 1.99
CA VAL A 287 8.94 21.73 1.17
C VAL A 287 7.55 22.37 1.26
N LEU A 288 7.07 22.73 2.45
CA LEU A 288 5.81 23.47 2.65
C LEU A 288 5.78 24.78 1.88
N ALA A 289 6.86 25.57 1.96
CA ALA A 289 6.96 26.83 1.22
C ALA A 289 6.97 26.60 -0.31
N ALA A 290 7.64 25.56 -0.81
CA ALA A 290 7.64 25.21 -2.22
C ALA A 290 6.23 24.82 -2.71
N ALA A 291 5.53 23.94 -1.99
CA ALA A 291 4.17 23.51 -2.32
C ALA A 291 3.18 24.68 -2.33
N ILE A 292 3.22 25.53 -1.31
CA ILE A 292 2.36 26.71 -1.18
C ILE A 292 2.65 27.73 -2.30
N ASN A 293 3.90 27.89 -2.73
CA ASN A 293 4.25 28.77 -3.85
C ASN A 293 3.83 28.20 -5.22
N GLU A 294 3.78 26.87 -5.37
CA GLU A 294 3.42 26.21 -6.63
C GLU A 294 1.91 26.15 -6.87
N VAL A 295 1.14 25.63 -5.90
CA VAL A 295 -0.32 25.41 -6.05
C VAL A 295 -1.20 26.37 -5.23
N GLY A 296 -0.57 27.22 -4.42
CA GLY A 296 -1.26 28.09 -3.47
C GLY A 296 -1.67 27.36 -2.18
N ALA A 297 -1.73 28.11 -1.08
CA ALA A 297 -2.14 27.60 0.24
C ALA A 297 -3.44 26.78 0.23
N ARG A 298 -4.40 27.15 -0.62
CA ARG A 298 -5.73 26.49 -0.75
C ARG A 298 -5.67 25.08 -1.35
N SER A 299 -4.63 24.77 -2.13
CA SER A 299 -4.44 23.49 -2.81
C SER A 299 -3.29 22.67 -2.21
N CYS A 300 -2.74 23.14 -1.09
CA CYS A 300 -1.71 22.46 -0.31
C CYS A 300 -2.32 21.87 0.96
N PHE A 301 -1.99 20.61 1.24
CA PHE A 301 -2.41 19.86 2.43
C PHE A 301 -1.18 19.18 3.02
N VAL A 302 -1.20 18.88 4.32
CA VAL A 302 -0.10 18.14 4.95
C VAL A 302 -0.66 17.04 5.85
N ILE A 303 -0.06 15.85 5.74
CA ILE A 303 -0.37 14.66 6.51
C ILE A 303 0.90 14.16 7.19
N GLY A 304 0.78 13.67 8.42
CA GLY A 304 1.90 13.07 9.11
C GLY A 304 1.47 12.23 10.30
N ASP A 305 2.24 11.19 10.56
CA ASP A 305 2.00 10.24 11.63
C ASP A 305 3.07 10.32 12.71
N SER A 306 2.72 10.01 13.96
CA SER A 306 3.70 9.94 15.06
C SER A 306 4.56 11.21 15.15
N ALA A 307 5.89 11.08 15.06
CA ALA A 307 6.84 12.19 14.97
C ALA A 307 6.57 13.14 13.78
N GLY A 308 6.17 12.63 12.62
CA GLY A 308 5.76 13.44 11.47
C GLY A 308 4.56 14.33 11.77
N GLY A 309 3.62 13.84 12.59
CA GLY A 309 2.50 14.65 13.10
C GLY A 309 2.95 15.81 13.99
N GLY A 310 3.91 15.58 14.89
CA GLY A 310 4.56 16.64 15.66
C GLY A 310 5.36 17.61 14.78
N LEU A 311 6.07 17.08 13.78
CA LEU A 311 6.87 17.84 12.81
C LEU A 311 6.03 18.84 12.01
N ILE A 312 4.79 18.47 11.67
CA ILE A 312 3.81 19.39 11.05
C ILE A 312 3.60 20.61 11.94
N LEU A 313 3.23 20.39 13.21
CA LEU A 313 2.95 21.49 14.14
C LEU A 313 4.18 22.38 14.32
N SER A 314 5.36 21.79 14.53
CA SER A 314 6.64 22.50 14.64
C SER A 314 6.96 23.35 13.41
N SER A 315 6.72 22.81 12.21
CA SER A 315 6.97 23.52 10.94
C SER A 315 5.96 24.62 10.67
N LEU A 316 4.69 24.42 11.04
CA LEU A 316 3.66 25.45 10.93
C LEU A 316 3.89 26.60 11.91
N VAL A 317 4.32 26.32 13.14
CA VAL A 317 4.74 27.35 14.11
C VAL A 317 5.84 28.23 13.50
N GLU A 318 6.83 27.61 12.87
CA GLU A 318 7.93 28.33 12.21
C GLU A 318 7.52 29.07 10.91
N LEU A 319 6.44 28.68 10.24
CA LEU A 319 5.85 29.47 9.13
C LEU A 319 5.05 30.66 9.68
N HIS A 320 4.20 30.43 10.68
CA HIS A 320 3.38 31.46 11.29
C HIS A 320 4.23 32.57 11.93
N ARG A 321 5.32 32.20 12.61
CA ARG A 321 6.29 33.13 13.21
C ARG A 321 6.88 34.14 12.21
N VAL A 322 6.97 33.79 10.93
CA VAL A 322 7.47 34.67 9.86
C VAL A 322 6.35 35.25 8.97
N GLY A 323 5.08 35.06 9.35
CA GLY A 323 3.92 35.54 8.59
C GLY A 323 3.72 34.84 7.24
N ALA A 324 4.29 33.64 7.05
CA ALA A 324 4.10 32.87 5.82
C ALA A 324 2.71 32.20 5.79
N PRO A 325 2.12 31.95 4.61
CA PRO A 325 0.89 31.20 4.51
C PRO A 325 1.06 29.75 5.01
N VAL A 326 -0.03 29.17 5.47
CA VAL A 326 -0.14 27.79 5.96
C VAL A 326 -1.00 26.95 5.00
N PRO A 327 -0.87 25.61 4.97
CA PRO A 327 -1.73 24.75 4.14
C PRO A 327 -3.20 24.85 4.53
N SER A 328 -4.08 24.46 3.61
CA SER A 328 -5.53 24.54 3.76
C SER A 328 -6.13 23.64 4.84
N SER A 329 -5.45 22.53 5.17
CA SER A 329 -5.80 21.62 6.26
C SER A 329 -4.61 20.77 6.68
N ILE A 330 -4.65 20.26 7.92
CA ILE A 330 -3.70 19.25 8.42
C ILE A 330 -4.40 17.95 8.79
N VAL A 331 -3.70 16.83 8.58
CA VAL A 331 -4.12 15.48 8.97
C VAL A 331 -3.04 14.89 9.88
N LEU A 332 -3.41 14.51 11.09
CA LEU A 332 -2.52 14.03 12.13
C LEU A 332 -2.95 12.63 12.56
N VAL A 333 -2.08 11.64 12.41
CA VAL A 333 -2.34 10.23 12.75
C VAL A 333 -1.43 9.83 13.92
N SER A 334 -2.01 9.48 15.07
CA SER A 334 -1.27 9.09 16.27
C SER A 334 -0.11 10.06 16.63
N PRO A 335 -0.28 11.39 16.56
CA PRO A 335 0.84 12.34 16.60
C PRO A 335 1.53 12.40 17.96
N LEU A 336 2.88 12.45 17.93
CA LEU A 336 3.72 12.75 19.09
C LEU A 336 3.90 14.27 19.17
N VAL A 337 3.26 14.93 20.14
CA VAL A 337 3.24 16.40 20.26
C VAL A 337 3.73 16.92 21.60
N ASP A 338 3.90 16.04 22.59
CA ASP A 338 4.54 16.32 23.87
C ASP A 338 5.84 15.53 24.04
N LEU A 339 6.96 16.17 23.70
CA LEU A 339 8.31 15.59 23.85
C LEU A 339 8.77 15.46 25.32
N THR A 340 7.97 15.87 26.31
CA THR A 340 8.22 15.52 27.73
C THR A 340 7.89 14.05 28.02
N VAL A 341 7.06 13.42 27.19
CA VAL A 341 6.64 12.01 27.31
C VAL A 341 6.09 11.71 28.71
N SER A 342 5.18 12.58 29.16
CA SER A 342 4.65 12.60 30.54
C SER A 342 3.14 12.31 30.64
N ASN A 343 2.45 12.13 29.51
CA ASN A 343 1.01 11.87 29.48
C ASN A 343 0.63 10.52 30.15
N PRO A 344 -0.49 10.44 30.90
CA PRO A 344 -0.88 9.22 31.63
C PRO A 344 -1.03 7.96 30.77
N SER A 345 -1.45 8.09 29.52
CA SER A 345 -1.53 6.98 28.56
C SER A 345 -0.23 6.16 28.42
N PHE A 346 0.95 6.77 28.64
CA PHE A 346 2.22 6.03 28.65
C PHE A 346 2.36 5.02 29.78
N GLU A 347 1.67 5.23 30.91
CA GLU A 347 1.64 4.29 32.04
C GLU A 347 0.40 3.39 31.98
N GLU A 348 -0.77 3.95 31.63
CA GLU A 348 -2.03 3.19 31.50
C GLU A 348 -1.99 2.12 30.41
N LEU A 349 -1.29 2.39 29.29
CA LEU A 349 -1.20 1.50 28.12
C LEU A 349 0.19 0.86 27.98
N ALA A 350 1.00 0.88 29.04
CA ALA A 350 2.30 0.22 29.09
C ALA A 350 2.16 -1.30 28.86
N GLY A 351 2.76 -1.80 27.76
CA GLY A 351 2.63 -3.20 27.36
C GLY A 351 1.29 -3.56 26.69
N ILE A 352 0.41 -2.58 26.45
CA ILE A 352 -0.78 -2.70 25.60
C ILE A 352 -0.48 -2.15 24.20
N ASP A 353 0.23 -1.03 24.12
CA ASP A 353 0.84 -0.55 22.87
C ASP A 353 2.07 -1.43 22.55
N PRO A 354 2.08 -2.13 21.41
CA PRO A 354 3.19 -2.98 21.01
C PRO A 354 4.22 -2.26 20.14
N LEU A 355 3.91 -1.04 19.67
CA LEU A 355 4.64 -0.33 18.62
C LEU A 355 5.35 0.91 19.16
N CYS A 356 4.80 1.52 20.21
CA CYS A 356 5.34 2.71 20.86
C CYS A 356 5.36 2.53 22.39
N GLY A 357 6.41 3.03 23.06
CA GLY A 357 6.60 2.80 24.49
C GLY A 357 7.42 3.91 25.16
N GLN A 358 7.13 4.19 26.43
CA GLN A 358 7.64 5.37 27.14
C GLN A 358 9.18 5.49 27.12
N THR A 359 9.91 4.37 27.26
CA THR A 359 11.38 4.35 27.23
C THR A 359 11.93 4.77 25.87
N GLY A 360 11.51 4.09 24.80
CA GLY A 360 11.94 4.37 23.43
C GLY A 360 11.57 5.79 22.99
N THR A 361 10.36 6.24 23.31
CA THR A 361 9.90 7.60 22.99
C THR A 361 10.71 8.66 23.73
N ARG A 362 11.02 8.48 25.03
CA ARG A 362 11.92 9.38 25.78
C ARG A 362 13.34 9.41 25.20
N ARG A 363 13.89 8.25 24.86
CA ARG A 363 15.22 8.12 24.24
C ARG A 363 15.26 8.86 22.90
N ASN A 364 14.27 8.65 22.04
CA ASN A 364 14.19 9.27 20.73
C ASN A 364 13.98 10.79 20.85
N ALA A 365 13.10 11.25 21.76
CA ALA A 365 12.93 12.67 22.07
C ALA A 365 14.23 13.33 22.57
N ALA A 366 15.01 12.64 23.41
CA ALA A 366 16.31 13.14 23.87
C ALA A 366 17.35 13.25 22.74
N LEU A 367 17.42 12.26 21.83
CA LEU A 367 18.27 12.31 20.64
C LEU A 367 17.86 13.44 19.69
N TYR A 368 16.55 13.70 19.54
CA TYR A 368 16.02 14.76 18.69
C TYR A 368 16.24 16.16 19.27
N LEU A 369 16.01 16.35 20.57
CA LEU A 369 16.16 17.65 21.23
C LEU A 369 17.62 18.05 21.46
N ASP A 370 18.55 17.09 21.57
CA ASP A 370 19.97 17.33 21.91
C ASP A 370 20.15 18.26 23.13
N GLY A 371 19.34 18.00 24.16
CA GLY A 371 19.33 18.77 25.42
C GLY A 371 18.57 20.10 25.39
N GLN A 372 17.99 20.52 24.25
CA GLN A 372 17.18 21.74 24.16
C GLN A 372 15.83 21.59 24.89
N GLY A 373 15.44 22.61 25.66
CA GLY A 373 14.15 22.69 26.33
C GLY A 373 13.17 23.65 25.64
N PRO A 374 12.02 23.95 26.26
CA PRO A 374 11.02 24.86 25.70
C PRO A 374 11.47 26.31 25.50
N GLU A 375 12.49 26.77 26.22
CA GLU A 375 13.02 28.13 26.07
C GLU A 375 13.97 28.24 24.87
N GLU A 376 14.80 27.22 24.64
CA GLU A 376 15.73 27.14 23.50
C GLU A 376 15.03 26.76 22.19
N ALA A 377 14.09 25.82 22.28
CA ALA A 377 13.44 25.16 21.15
C ALA A 377 11.89 25.23 21.21
N PRO A 378 11.26 26.41 21.35
CA PRO A 378 9.81 26.53 21.55
C PRO A 378 8.97 25.84 20.47
N ALA A 379 9.44 25.82 19.21
CA ALA A 379 8.73 25.13 18.12
C ALA A 379 8.71 23.60 18.28
N ALA A 380 9.62 22.99 19.05
CA ALA A 380 9.57 21.56 19.40
C ALA A 380 8.50 21.22 20.45
N PHE A 381 7.93 22.23 21.11
CA PHE A 381 6.91 22.09 22.15
C PHE A 381 5.61 22.84 21.78
N PRO A 382 4.97 22.52 20.64
CA PRO A 382 3.85 23.29 20.10
C PRO A 382 2.64 23.36 21.06
N MET A 383 2.49 22.39 21.97
CA MET A 383 1.45 22.38 23.00
C MET A 383 1.51 23.59 23.96
N LEU A 384 2.68 24.22 24.11
CA LEU A 384 2.91 25.39 24.97
C LEU A 384 2.62 26.74 24.28
N LEU A 385 2.37 26.73 22.97
CA LEU A 385 2.20 27.92 22.14
C LEU A 385 0.71 28.20 21.85
N ASP A 386 0.37 29.40 21.40
CA ASP A 386 -0.96 29.66 20.82
C ASP A 386 -1.06 28.99 19.44
N LEU A 387 -2.11 28.18 19.25
CA LEU A 387 -2.38 27.47 17.99
C LEU A 387 -3.75 27.85 17.40
N SER A 388 -4.40 28.92 17.89
CA SER A 388 -5.71 29.42 17.42
C SER A 388 -5.78 29.75 15.92
N TRP A 389 -4.63 29.96 15.29
CA TRP A 389 -4.45 30.25 13.87
C TRP A 389 -4.27 29.00 12.99
N LEU A 390 -4.21 27.79 13.55
CA LEU A 390 -4.05 26.57 12.76
C LEU A 390 -5.24 26.36 11.80
N PRO A 391 -4.98 25.78 10.60
CA PRO A 391 -6.04 25.41 9.67
C PRO A 391 -6.90 24.25 10.22
N PRO A 392 -8.05 23.95 9.58
CA PRO A 392 -8.83 22.75 9.84
C PRO A 392 -7.95 21.51 10.06
N THR A 393 -8.18 20.83 11.18
CA THR A 393 -7.35 19.73 11.67
C THR A 393 -8.18 18.45 11.80
N LEU A 394 -7.74 17.37 11.16
CA LEU A 394 -8.20 16.00 11.43
C LEU A 394 -7.18 15.31 12.34
N LEU A 395 -7.65 14.73 13.45
CA LEU A 395 -6.88 13.97 14.42
C LEU A 395 -7.45 12.55 14.53
N LEU A 396 -6.66 11.58 14.12
CA LEU A 396 -6.97 10.15 14.21
C LEU A 396 -6.02 9.49 15.22
N VAL A 397 -6.55 8.72 16.16
CA VAL A 397 -5.74 8.05 17.20
C VAL A 397 -6.35 6.72 17.61
N GLY A 398 -5.54 5.70 17.88
CA GLY A 398 -6.00 4.44 18.43
C GLY A 398 -6.30 4.53 19.93
N SER A 399 -7.19 3.67 20.44
CA SER A 399 -7.46 3.57 21.88
C SER A 399 -6.42 2.72 22.63
N ARG A 400 -5.57 1.98 21.91
CA ARG A 400 -4.55 1.07 22.45
C ARG A 400 -3.10 1.54 22.24
N GLU A 401 -2.90 2.83 21.97
CA GLU A 401 -1.57 3.44 21.79
C GLU A 401 -1.21 4.44 22.89
N VAL A 402 0.08 4.53 23.24
CA VAL A 402 0.54 5.44 24.31
C VAL A 402 0.41 6.93 23.95
N LEU A 403 0.23 7.28 22.67
CA LEU A 403 -0.02 8.65 22.18
C LEU A 403 -1.51 9.04 22.11
N ARG A 404 -2.40 8.20 22.68
CA ARG A 404 -3.83 8.50 22.86
C ARG A 404 -4.05 9.87 23.51
N ASP A 405 -3.37 10.14 24.63
CA ASP A 405 -3.59 11.39 25.37
C ASP A 405 -2.86 12.60 24.76
N ASP A 406 -1.75 12.43 24.05
CA ASP A 406 -1.15 13.48 23.19
C ASP A 406 -2.22 14.04 22.23
N SER A 407 -2.88 13.13 21.50
CA SER A 407 -3.92 13.46 20.52
C SER A 407 -5.17 14.06 21.17
N ARG A 408 -5.61 13.50 22.30
CA ARG A 408 -6.77 13.95 23.06
C ARG A 408 -6.55 15.36 23.64
N ASN A 409 -5.37 15.61 24.20
CA ASN A 409 -4.99 16.90 24.78
C ASN A 409 -4.84 17.98 23.70
N LEU A 410 -4.25 17.64 22.54
CA LEU A 410 -4.21 18.54 21.39
C LEU A 410 -5.62 18.88 20.89
N ALA A 411 -6.48 17.89 20.66
CA ALA A 411 -7.86 18.13 20.22
C ALA A 411 -8.64 19.03 21.20
N ALA A 412 -8.45 18.83 22.52
CA ALA A 412 -9.06 19.65 23.55
C ALA A 412 -8.47 21.08 23.62
N LYS A 413 -7.17 21.26 23.34
CA LYS A 413 -6.51 22.56 23.23
C LYS A 413 -7.05 23.35 22.03
N LEU A 414 -6.94 22.77 20.84
CA LEU A 414 -7.35 23.40 19.58
C LEU A 414 -8.83 23.80 19.56
N ARG A 415 -9.73 22.97 20.11
CA ARG A 415 -11.15 23.32 20.27
C ARG A 415 -11.40 24.50 21.22
N ARG A 416 -10.63 24.62 22.31
CA ARG A 416 -10.70 25.80 23.21
C ARG A 416 -10.16 27.07 22.54
N GLU A 417 -9.22 26.91 21.62
CA GLU A 417 -8.60 27.99 20.84
C GLU A 417 -9.40 28.34 19.57
N GLY A 418 -10.56 27.70 19.33
CA GLY A 418 -11.48 28.03 18.24
C GLY A 418 -11.17 27.39 16.89
N VAL A 419 -10.17 26.51 16.82
CA VAL A 419 -9.79 25.78 15.60
C VAL A 419 -10.86 24.74 15.26
N HIS A 420 -11.14 24.57 13.97
CA HIS A 420 -12.01 23.49 13.49
C HIS A 420 -11.29 22.15 13.60
N VAL A 421 -11.75 21.28 14.52
CA VAL A 421 -11.12 19.99 14.82
C VAL A 421 -12.10 18.82 14.76
N GLU A 422 -11.88 17.95 13.78
CA GLU A 422 -12.38 16.59 13.77
C GLU A 422 -11.39 15.69 14.51
N TYR A 423 -11.85 15.04 15.59
CA TYR A 423 -11.03 14.13 16.40
C TYR A 423 -11.78 12.82 16.57
N LYS A 424 -11.09 11.70 16.31
CA LYS A 424 -11.63 10.35 16.41
C LYS A 424 -10.63 9.43 17.10
N GLU A 425 -11.06 8.88 18.22
CA GLU A 425 -10.40 7.79 18.92
C GLU A 425 -11.00 6.47 18.43
N TYR A 426 -10.19 5.64 17.78
CA TYR A 426 -10.61 4.36 17.21
C TYR A 426 -10.45 3.24 18.24
N ALA A 427 -11.56 2.59 18.58
CA ALA A 427 -11.57 1.44 19.47
C ALA A 427 -10.64 0.33 18.95
N ASP A 428 -9.86 -0.25 19.87
CA ASP A 428 -8.94 -1.37 19.68
C ASP A 428 -7.82 -1.18 18.65
N MET A 429 -7.66 0.03 18.08
CA MET A 429 -6.58 0.34 17.15
C MET A 429 -5.27 0.67 17.86
N VAL A 430 -4.17 0.27 17.21
CA VAL A 430 -2.78 0.50 17.60
C VAL A 430 -2.20 1.72 16.88
N HIS A 431 -1.01 2.13 17.31
CA HIS A 431 -0.25 3.26 16.79
C HIS A 431 -0.12 3.22 15.25
N VAL A 432 -0.54 4.30 14.58
CA VAL A 432 -0.52 4.45 13.10
C VAL A 432 -1.18 3.30 12.35
N TRP A 433 -2.31 2.76 12.85
CA TRP A 433 -3.06 1.71 12.15
C TRP A 433 -3.43 1.99 10.66
N PRO A 434 -3.59 3.24 10.16
CA PRO A 434 -3.90 3.48 8.74
C PRO A 434 -2.80 3.00 7.78
N LEU A 435 -1.56 2.86 8.27
CA LEU A 435 -0.44 2.30 7.53
C LEU A 435 -0.71 0.85 7.05
N PHE A 436 -1.59 0.12 7.76
CA PHE A 436 -1.96 -1.26 7.46
C PHE A 436 -3.28 -1.39 6.68
N ALA A 437 -3.80 -0.30 6.10
CA ALA A 437 -5.01 -0.33 5.26
C ALA A 437 -4.97 -1.40 4.15
N SER A 438 -3.77 -1.83 3.75
CA SER A 438 -3.52 -2.95 2.85
C SER A 438 -4.11 -4.30 3.29
N PHE A 439 -4.43 -4.48 4.59
CA PHE A 439 -5.14 -5.66 5.12
C PHE A 439 -6.06 -5.39 6.32
N LEU A 440 -5.99 -4.23 6.96
CA LEU A 440 -6.79 -3.84 8.13
C LEU A 440 -7.98 -2.94 7.71
N PRO A 441 -9.24 -3.37 7.85
CA PRO A 441 -10.42 -2.60 7.43
C PRO A 441 -10.51 -1.22 8.08
N GLN A 442 -10.18 -1.10 9.37
CA GLN A 442 -10.14 0.18 10.08
C GLN A 442 -9.10 1.14 9.51
N GLY A 443 -8.02 0.63 8.91
CA GLY A 443 -7.04 1.45 8.20
C GLY A 443 -7.60 2.00 6.87
N GLN A 444 -8.37 1.18 6.15
CA GLN A 444 -9.12 1.62 4.96
C GLN A 444 -10.17 2.68 5.34
N GLN A 445 -10.93 2.46 6.42
CA GLN A 445 -11.88 3.46 6.93
C GLN A 445 -11.17 4.78 7.26
N ALA A 446 -10.02 4.73 7.93
CA ALA A 446 -9.24 5.93 8.23
C ALA A 446 -8.80 6.69 6.96
N LEU A 447 -8.35 5.99 5.91
CA LEU A 447 -8.04 6.61 4.61
C LEU A 447 -9.26 7.29 3.96
N GLU A 448 -10.42 6.67 4.04
CA GLU A 448 -11.66 7.23 3.48
C GLU A 448 -12.08 8.51 4.21
N GLU A 449 -11.90 8.54 5.53
CA GLU A 449 -12.13 9.73 6.36
C GLU A 449 -11.10 10.84 6.09
N ILE A 450 -9.81 10.50 5.94
CA ILE A 450 -8.75 11.44 5.52
C ILE A 450 -9.12 12.08 4.17
N GLY A 451 -9.53 11.27 3.21
CA GLY A 451 -9.97 11.74 1.89
C GLY A 451 -11.23 12.61 1.97
N ALA A 452 -12.24 12.20 2.75
CA ALA A 452 -13.47 12.95 2.92
C ALA A 452 -13.23 14.32 3.58
N PHE A 453 -12.40 14.37 4.61
CA PHE A 453 -12.00 15.59 5.30
C PHE A 453 -11.31 16.57 4.33
N VAL A 454 -10.25 16.13 3.65
CA VAL A 454 -9.47 16.99 2.75
C VAL A 454 -10.33 17.53 1.59
N ARG A 455 -11.13 16.67 0.93
CA ARG A 455 -12.04 17.10 -0.14
C ARG A 455 -13.12 18.08 0.35
N THR A 456 -13.56 17.96 1.59
CA THR A 456 -14.51 18.91 2.22
C THR A 456 -13.86 20.28 2.39
N GLN A 457 -12.59 20.36 2.82
CA GLN A 457 -11.91 21.65 2.96
C GLN A 457 -11.69 22.34 1.60
N VAL A 458 -11.40 21.58 0.53
CA VAL A 458 -11.37 22.11 -0.86
C VAL A 458 -12.73 22.70 -1.25
N SER A 459 -13.83 21.97 -0.99
CA SER A 459 -15.18 22.39 -1.39
C SER A 459 -15.69 23.61 -0.63
N ASN A 460 -15.43 23.67 0.68
CA ASN A 460 -15.75 24.82 1.53
C ASN A 460 -15.00 26.09 1.10
N GLN A 461 -13.81 25.95 0.54
CA GLN A 461 -13.00 27.07 0.06
C GLN A 461 -13.33 27.55 -1.37
N LEU A 462 -14.07 26.74 -2.16
CA LEU A 462 -14.55 27.10 -3.51
C LEU A 462 -15.94 27.73 -3.51
N SER A 463 -16.69 27.59 -2.42
CA SER A 463 -17.99 28.25 -2.25
C SER A 463 -17.77 29.74 -1.95
N PRO A 464 -18.21 30.67 -2.83
CA PRO A 464 -18.08 32.09 -2.53
C PRO A 464 -18.97 32.43 -1.33
N THR A 465 -18.43 33.17 -0.37
CA THR A 465 -19.13 33.57 0.85
C THR A 465 -20.30 34.50 0.52
N SER A 466 -21.48 33.92 0.30
CA SER A 466 -22.71 34.62 -0.08
C SER A 466 -23.40 35.29 1.11
N GLN A 467 -22.67 36.19 1.78
CA GLN A 467 -23.28 37.20 2.66
C GLN A 467 -22.75 38.59 2.32
N SER A 468 -23.38 39.17 1.30
CA SER A 468 -23.62 40.61 1.27
C SER A 468 -24.36 41.04 2.54
N SER A 469 -23.79 41.99 3.29
CA SER A 469 -24.54 42.83 4.22
C SER A 469 -24.50 44.28 3.74
N GLU A 470 -25.37 44.60 2.80
CA GLU A 470 -25.96 45.95 2.73
C GLU A 470 -27.10 46.01 3.75
N ALA A 471 -26.89 46.77 4.84
CA ALA A 471 -27.91 47.40 5.68
C ALA A 471 -27.24 48.35 6.69
#